data_AF-A0A0F9CLM8-F1
#
_entry.id   AF-A0A0F9CLM8-F1
#
_cell.length_a   1.000
_cell.length_b   1.000
_cell.length_c   1.000
_cell.angle_alpha   90.00
_cell.angle_beta   90.00
_cell.angle_gamma   90.00
#
_symmetry.space_group_name_H-M   'P 1'
#
loop_
_entity.id
_entity.type
_entity.pdbx_description
1 polymer ?
#
loop_
_entity_poly.entity_id
_entity_poly.type
_entity_poly.pdbx_seq_one_letter_code
_entity_poly.pdbx_strand_id
1 'polypeptide(L)' 'MSELNIGVLAIQGDVEENVRFTQNALEELEINGKVQTVKTPEQISEL' A
#
# COMPACT_ATOMS: atom_id res chain seq x y z
N MET A 1 -8.10 7.67 15.53
CA MET A 1 -8.03 6.43 14.73
C MET A 1 -6.67 6.41 14.07
N SER A 2 -5.92 5.31 14.18
CA SER A 2 -4.61 5.15 13.53
C SER A 2 -4.80 4.95 12.03
N GLU A 3 -4.03 5.66 11.22
CA GLU A 3 -3.96 5.47 9.76
C GLU A 3 -3.37 4.09 9.44
N LEU A 4 -4.00 3.35 8.52
CA LEU A 4 -3.51 2.05 8.08
C LEU A 4 -2.50 2.21 6.93
N ASN A 5 -1.22 1.91 7.17
CA ASN A 5 -0.20 1.89 6.12
C ASN A 5 -0.02 0.50 5.53
N ILE A 6 -0.10 0.39 4.20
CA ILE A 6 0.05 -0.85 3.46
C ILE A 6 1.20 -0.71 2.46
N GLY A 7 2.19 -1.60 2.57
CA GLY A 7 3.29 -1.74 1.61
C GLY A 7 3.05 -2.87 0.61
N VAL A 8 3.09 -2.57 -0.69
CA VAL A 8 3.03 -3.55 -1.79
C VAL A 8 4.42 -3.84 -2.32
N LEU A 9 4.89 -5.08 -2.19
CA LEU A 9 6.23 -5.47 -2.64
C LEU A 9 6.33 -5.42 -4.18
N ALA A 10 7.16 -4.51 -4.69
CA ALA A 10 7.20 -4.13 -6.10
C ALA A 10 8.48 -4.58 -6.85
N ILE A 11 9.23 -5.55 -6.32
CA ILE A 11 10.46 -6.07 -6.96
C ILE A 11 10.16 -6.75 -8.30
N GLN A 12 8.98 -7.38 -8.42
CA GLN A 12 8.60 -8.21 -9.56
C GLN A 12 8.08 -7.41 -10.77
N GLY A 13 7.86 -6.10 -10.63
CA GLY A 13 7.12 -5.29 -11.62
C GLY A 13 5.60 -5.53 -11.56
N ASP A 14 4.85 -4.85 -12.43
CA ASP A 14 3.41 -5.04 -12.65
C ASP A 14 2.52 -5.07 -11.39
N VAL A 15 2.82 -4.23 -10.39
CA VAL A 15 2.04 -4.14 -9.13
C VAL A 15 1.12 -2.92 -9.04
N GLU A 16 1.07 -2.09 -10.08
CA GLU A 16 0.25 -0.87 -10.09
C GLU A 16 -1.24 -1.19 -9.85
N GLU A 17 -1.70 -2.31 -10.42
CA GLU A 17 -3.06 -2.80 -10.25
C GLU A 17 -3.33 -3.25 -8.80
N ASN A 18 -2.38 -3.93 -8.15
CA ASN A 18 -2.50 -4.32 -6.75
C ASN A 18 -2.60 -3.09 -5.85
N VAL A 19 -1.78 -2.06 -6.09
CA VAL A 19 -1.83 -0.79 -5.34
C VAL A 19 -3.19 -0.12 -5.53
N ARG A 20 -3.63 0.02 -6.78
CA ARG A 20 -4.91 0.68 -7.12
C ARG A 20 -6.11 -0.03 -6.50
N PHE A 21 -6.22 -1.36 -6.64
CA PHE A 21 -7.36 -2.08 -6.09
C PHE A 21 -7.35 -2.11 -4.55
N THR A 22 -6.18 -2.15 -3.93
CA THR A 22 -6.10 -2.07 -2.47
C THR A 22 -6.53 -0.68 -1.98
N GLN A 23 -6.10 0.39 -2.65
CA GLN A 23 -6.51 1.75 -2.32
C GLN A 23 -8.03 1.92 -2.46
N ASN A 24 -8.60 1.46 -3.57
CA ASN A 24 -10.05 1.48 -3.79
C ASN A 24 -10.81 0.71 -2.70
N ALA A 25 -10.31 -0.46 -2.28
CA ALA A 25 -10.94 -1.25 -1.22
C ALA A 25 -10.91 -0.52 0.13
N LEU A 26 -9.84 0.23 0.45
CA LEU A 26 -9.80 1.05 1.66
C LEU A 26 -10.84 2.17 1.62
N GLU A 27 -10.97 2.83 0.46
CA GLU A 27 -11.96 3.89 0.23
C GLU A 27 -13.40 3.36 0.34
N GLU A 28 -13.71 2.20 -0.27
CA GLU A 28 -15.03 1.56 -0.19
C GLU A 28 -15.41 1.13 1.23
N LEU A 29 -14.42 0.81 2.07
CA LEU A 29 -14.62 0.42 3.47
C LEU A 29 -14.59 1.60 4.45
N GLU A 30 -14.44 2.83 3.95
CA GLU A 30 -14.27 4.05 4.76
C GLU A 30 -13.10 3.94 5.76
N ILE A 31 -12.06 3.18 5.40
CA ILE A 31 -10.86 2.99 6.22
C ILE A 31 -9.84 4.08 5.85
N ASN A 32 -9.45 4.88 6.83
CA ASN A 32 -8.35 5.83 6.66
C ASN A 32 -7.02 5.07 6.55
N GLY A 33 -6.47 4.99 5.34
CA GLY A 33 -5.20 4.31 5.08
C GLY A 33 -4.55 4.71 3.76
N LYS A 34 -3.28 4.32 3.62
CA LYS A 34 -2.42 4.64 2.50
C LYS A 34 -1.77 3.37 1.97
N VAL A 35 -1.79 3.22 0.65
CA VAL A 35 -1.10 2.13 -0.04
C VAL A 35 0.11 2.68 -0.79
N GLN A 36 1.29 2.10 -0.56
CA GLN A 36 2.52 2.49 -1.24
C GLN A 36 3.33 1.27 -1.69
N THR A 37 4.12 1.44 -2.75
CA THR A 37 5.03 0.37 -3.18
C THR A 37 6.29 0.34 -2.32
N VAL A 38 6.78 -0.85 -2.03
CA VAL A 38 8.05 -1.07 -1.31
C VAL A 38 8.96 -2.00 -2.12
N LYS A 39 10.23 -1.68 -2.16
CA LYS A 39 11.28 -2.41 -2.90
C LYS A 39 12.51 -2.66 -2.04
N THR A 40 12.70 -1.90 -0.97
CA THR A 40 13.87 -2.02 -0.09
C THR A 40 13.46 -2.13 1.38
N PRO A 41 14.33 -2.69 2.25
CA PRO A 41 14.10 -2.75 3.69
C PRO A 41 13.89 -1.36 4.33
N GLU A 42 14.55 -0.33 3.82
CA GLU A 42 14.40 1.04 4.30
C GLU A 42 12.97 1.53 4.08
N GLN A 43 12.39 1.28 2.90
CA GLN A 43 11.00 1.63 2.60
C GLN A 43 9.98 0.86 3.43
N ILE A 44 10.32 -0.36 3.86
CA ILE A 44 9.50 -1.14 4.80
C ILE A 44 9.56 -0.53 6.20
N SER A 45 10.72 0.00 6.58
CA SER A 45 10.94 0.63 7.90
C SER A 45 10.24 1.99 8.04
N GLU A 46 9.88 2.62 6.92
CA GLU A 46 9.15 3.90 6.84
C GLU A 46 7.62 3.74 6.74
N LEU A 47 7.10 2.50 6.81
CA LEU A 47 5.65 2.22 6.85
C LEU A 47 5.04 2.49 8.23
#